data_AF-A0A1Y2AFS9-F1
#
_entry.id   AF-A0A1Y2AFS9-F1
#
_cell.length_a   1.000
_cell.length_b   1.000
_cell.length_c   1.000
_cell.angle_alpha   90.00
_cell.angle_beta   90.00
_cell.angle_gamma   90.00
#
_symmetry.space_group_name_H-M   'P 1'
#
loop_
_entity.id
_entity.type
_entity.pdbx_description
1 polymer ?
#
loop_
_entity_poly.entity_id
_entity_poly.type
_entity_poly.pdbx_seq_one_letter_code
_entity_poly.pdbx_strand_id
1 'polypeptide(L)'
;MRVNIINSSSNTNFNKYLTKCNRPKPHSIKLDNISFKAKNDSTNDKIQFKLNHFVPELRSYQAYRIYNAYGINLQLTKDGKIILDEFRQPDENTSFADLGINETHLLEDVIEIKGDADFRYSKATKLCNIKKIGGSANFEDSRISNLGELEYIGNNANFEHSKVVNMGKLNYIGGDGKFSYSKIEDLGELTEIGKNADFSYSSEKNLGNLKIINKNADFRNSPVRTLSKVEYIGGNLHCEK
;
A
#
# COMPACT_ATOMS: atom_id res chain seq x y z
N MET A 1 -25.12 -41.38 -46.92
CA MET A 1 -25.29 -39.94 -47.19
C MET A 1 -24.19 -39.21 -46.42
N ARG A 2 -23.20 -38.64 -47.11
CA ARG A 2 -22.05 -37.94 -46.50
C ARG A 2 -22.45 -36.48 -46.29
N VAL A 3 -22.30 -35.97 -45.07
CA VAL A 3 -22.50 -34.56 -44.75
C VAL A 3 -21.13 -33.92 -44.56
N ASN A 4 -20.77 -33.06 -45.50
CA ASN A 4 -19.62 -32.16 -45.41
C ASN A 4 -20.03 -30.90 -44.65
N ILE A 5 -19.23 -30.50 -43.67
CA ILE A 5 -19.36 -29.20 -42.99
C ILE A 5 -18.52 -28.19 -43.77
N ILE A 6 -19.19 -27.19 -44.34
CA ILE A 6 -18.58 -26.08 -45.08
C ILE A 6 -18.30 -24.94 -44.08
N ASN A 7 -17.03 -24.55 -44.03
CA ASN A 7 -16.53 -23.35 -43.36
C ASN A 7 -16.97 -22.12 -44.16
N SER A 8 -17.64 -21.15 -43.54
CA SER A 8 -17.79 -19.82 -44.14
C SER A 8 -17.57 -18.72 -43.09
N SER A 9 -16.47 -18.01 -43.30
CA SER A 9 -16.02 -16.84 -42.55
C SER A 9 -16.75 -15.60 -43.05
N SER A 10 -17.31 -14.80 -42.12
CA SER A 10 -17.63 -13.40 -42.37
C SER A 10 -16.93 -12.54 -41.31
N ASN A 11 -15.80 -11.98 -41.74
CA ASN A 11 -15.00 -10.99 -41.05
C ASN A 11 -15.65 -9.62 -41.24
N THR A 12 -16.08 -8.96 -40.17
CA THR A 12 -16.40 -7.52 -40.19
C THR A 12 -15.47 -6.75 -39.25
N ASN A 13 -14.44 -6.19 -39.90
CA ASN A 13 -13.68 -4.96 -39.61
C ASN A 13 -13.84 -4.26 -38.25
N PHE A 14 -12.82 -4.41 -37.40
CA PHE A 14 -12.49 -3.48 -36.29
C PHE A 14 -11.04 -2.98 -36.36
N ASN A 15 -10.51 -2.72 -37.57
CA ASN A 15 -9.14 -2.24 -37.75
C ASN A 15 -9.05 -1.10 -38.76
N LYS A 16 -9.39 0.13 -38.34
CA LYS A 16 -9.03 1.33 -39.12
C LYS A 16 -8.42 2.50 -38.33
N TYR A 17 -8.06 2.32 -37.05
CA TYR A 17 -7.42 3.38 -36.26
C TYR A 17 -6.27 2.92 -35.34
N LEU A 18 -5.40 2.03 -35.82
CA LEU A 18 -4.14 1.71 -35.14
C LEU A 18 -2.98 1.71 -36.14
N THR A 19 -2.45 2.87 -36.46
CA THR A 19 -1.18 3.01 -37.18
C THR A 19 -0.12 3.65 -36.29
N LYS A 20 1.01 2.93 -36.16
CA LYS A 20 2.34 3.33 -35.68
C LYS A 20 2.61 3.35 -34.17
N CYS A 21 2.62 2.16 -33.57
CA CYS A 21 3.69 1.79 -32.65
C CYS A 21 4.24 0.43 -33.08
N ASN A 22 5.54 0.34 -33.35
CA ASN A 22 6.22 -0.94 -33.58
C ASN A 22 6.12 -1.79 -32.30
N ARG A 23 5.14 -2.69 -32.25
CA ARG A 23 5.09 -3.77 -31.24
C ARG A 23 6.10 -4.85 -31.64
N PRO A 24 6.96 -5.33 -30.73
CA PRO A 24 7.60 -6.63 -30.91
C PRO A 24 6.51 -7.69 -31.05
N LYS A 25 6.66 -8.62 -32.01
CA LYS A 25 5.74 -9.74 -32.18
C LYS A 25 5.64 -10.51 -30.85
N PRO A 26 4.45 -10.85 -30.35
CA PRO A 26 4.35 -11.76 -29.21
C PRO A 26 4.89 -13.12 -29.68
N HIS A 27 6.00 -13.56 -29.10
CA HIS A 27 6.34 -14.97 -29.15
C HIS A 27 5.26 -15.70 -28.34
N SER A 28 4.42 -16.43 -29.06
CA SER A 28 3.44 -17.35 -28.51
C SER A 28 4.14 -18.35 -27.60
N ILE A 29 4.07 -18.15 -26.28
CA ILE A 29 4.34 -19.23 -25.33
C ILE A 29 3.11 -20.12 -25.38
N LYS A 30 3.22 -21.29 -26.01
CA LYS A 30 2.25 -22.36 -25.84
C LYS A 30 2.28 -22.77 -24.37
N LEU A 31 1.20 -22.50 -23.65
CA LEU A 31 0.94 -23.07 -22.33
C LEU A 31 0.49 -24.53 -22.48
N ASP A 32 1.39 -25.37 -23.01
CA ASP A 32 1.18 -26.80 -22.99
C ASP A 32 1.71 -27.32 -21.65
N ASN A 33 0.77 -27.60 -20.73
CA ASN A 33 0.90 -28.51 -19.58
C ASN A 33 2.23 -28.48 -18.82
N ILE A 34 2.41 -27.50 -17.93
CA ILE A 34 3.39 -27.64 -16.86
C ILE A 34 2.67 -28.15 -15.61
N SER A 35 2.54 -29.47 -15.49
CA SER A 35 2.38 -30.12 -14.20
C SER A 35 3.77 -30.44 -13.64
N PHE A 36 4.16 -29.80 -12.55
CA PHE A 36 5.30 -30.28 -11.76
C PHE A 36 4.79 -30.81 -10.42
N LYS A 37 4.56 -32.13 -10.37
CA LYS A 37 4.75 -32.87 -9.12
C LYS A 37 6.24 -33.24 -9.05
N ALA A 38 7.01 -32.54 -8.23
CA ALA A 38 8.34 -32.98 -7.83
C ALA A 38 8.59 -32.64 -6.36
N LYS A 39 8.92 -33.70 -5.60
CA LYS A 39 9.47 -33.62 -4.23
C LYS A 39 10.77 -32.80 -4.25
N ASN A 40 10.93 -31.90 -3.27
CA ASN A 40 12.16 -31.33 -2.69
C ASN A 40 12.08 -29.80 -2.55
N ASP A 41 11.75 -29.35 -1.34
CA ASP A 41 11.49 -27.97 -0.92
C ASP A 41 12.63 -26.97 -1.21
N SER A 42 13.90 -27.40 -1.21
CA SER A 42 15.05 -26.52 -1.45
C SER A 42 15.17 -26.00 -2.91
N THR A 43 14.70 -26.77 -3.88
CA THR A 43 14.81 -26.43 -5.31
C THR A 43 13.69 -25.52 -5.77
N ASN A 44 12.48 -25.71 -5.25
CA ASN A 44 11.33 -24.84 -5.54
C ASN A 44 11.55 -23.45 -4.97
N ASP A 45 12.09 -23.34 -3.76
CA ASP A 45 12.42 -22.05 -3.15
C ASP A 45 13.51 -21.32 -3.94
N LYS A 46 14.55 -22.03 -4.42
CA LYS A 46 15.61 -21.43 -5.26
C LYS A 46 15.11 -21.00 -6.64
N ILE A 47 14.18 -21.73 -7.24
CA ILE A 47 13.59 -21.40 -8.54
C ILE A 47 12.60 -20.25 -8.41
N GLN A 48 11.76 -20.25 -7.38
CA GLN A 48 10.87 -19.12 -7.05
C GLN A 48 11.66 -17.86 -6.70
N PHE A 49 12.73 -17.99 -5.91
CA PHE A 49 13.65 -16.90 -5.62
C PHE A 49 14.29 -16.36 -6.90
N LYS A 50 14.75 -17.23 -7.81
CA LYS A 50 15.29 -16.80 -9.11
C LYS A 50 14.24 -16.16 -10.02
N LEU A 51 13.02 -16.68 -10.09
CA LEU A 51 11.95 -16.10 -10.92
C LEU A 51 11.50 -14.73 -10.42
N ASN A 52 11.39 -14.56 -9.10
CA ASN A 52 11.09 -13.27 -8.47
C ASN A 52 12.25 -12.27 -8.64
N HIS A 53 13.49 -12.76 -8.77
CA HIS A 53 14.67 -11.92 -8.97
C HIS A 53 14.90 -11.51 -10.43
N PHE A 54 14.37 -12.26 -11.42
CA PHE A 54 14.77 -12.10 -12.83
C PHE A 54 13.82 -11.31 -13.74
N VAL A 55 12.57 -11.02 -13.35
CA VAL A 55 11.74 -10.09 -14.16
C VAL A 55 10.77 -9.29 -13.27
N PRO A 56 11.04 -8.00 -13.00
CA PRO A 56 10.11 -7.09 -12.33
C PRO A 56 8.70 -7.11 -12.95
N GLU A 57 8.62 -7.25 -14.28
CA GLU A 57 7.36 -7.35 -15.02
C GLU A 57 6.52 -8.58 -14.63
N LEU A 58 7.15 -9.72 -14.30
CA LEU A 58 6.43 -10.91 -13.83
C LEU A 58 5.89 -10.74 -12.42
N ARG A 59 6.61 -10.02 -11.55
CA ARG A 59 6.15 -9.71 -10.19
C ARG A 59 4.96 -8.76 -10.21
N SER A 60 5.06 -7.65 -10.95
CA SER A 60 3.94 -6.72 -11.13
C SER A 60 2.73 -7.41 -11.77
N TYR A 61 2.95 -8.36 -12.68
CA TYR A 61 1.87 -9.15 -13.27
C TYR A 61 1.19 -10.09 -12.26
N GLN A 62 1.94 -10.74 -11.36
CA GLN A 62 1.36 -11.56 -10.28
C GLN A 62 0.54 -10.70 -9.32
N ALA A 63 1.09 -9.56 -8.88
CA ALA A 63 0.38 -8.61 -8.05
C ALA A 63 -0.90 -8.12 -8.76
N TYR A 64 -0.82 -7.81 -10.06
CA TYR A 64 -1.97 -7.43 -10.86
C TYR A 64 -3.09 -8.48 -10.83
N ARG A 65 -2.75 -9.76 -10.99
CA ARG A 65 -3.76 -10.82 -10.92
C ARG A 65 -4.40 -10.95 -9.55
N ILE A 66 -3.62 -10.78 -8.48
CA ILE A 66 -4.12 -10.83 -7.11
C ILE A 66 -5.10 -9.68 -6.89
N TYR A 67 -4.67 -8.43 -7.11
CA TYR A 67 -5.52 -7.26 -6.89
C TYR A 67 -6.84 -7.33 -7.67
N ASN A 68 -6.79 -7.68 -8.97
CA ASN A 68 -8.02 -7.81 -9.76
C ASN A 68 -8.93 -8.94 -9.28
N ALA A 69 -8.39 -10.05 -8.78
CA ALA A 69 -9.20 -11.15 -8.25
C ALA A 69 -10.02 -10.73 -7.03
N TYR A 70 -9.55 -9.73 -6.28
CA TYR A 70 -10.27 -9.14 -5.15
C TYR A 70 -10.99 -7.84 -5.51
N GLY A 71 -11.08 -7.49 -6.80
CA GLY A 71 -11.76 -6.28 -7.26
C GLY A 71 -11.06 -4.99 -6.86
N ILE A 72 -9.74 -5.01 -6.71
CA ILE A 72 -8.90 -3.83 -6.48
C ILE A 72 -8.36 -3.39 -7.83
N ASN A 73 -8.85 -2.25 -8.30
CA ASN A 73 -8.45 -1.68 -9.59
C ASN A 73 -7.06 -1.03 -9.47
N LEU A 74 -6.30 -1.11 -10.55
CA LEU A 74 -4.96 -0.54 -10.59
C LEU A 74 -4.54 -0.11 -12.00
N GLN A 75 -3.51 0.72 -12.04
CA GLN A 75 -2.85 1.19 -13.24
C GLN A 75 -1.36 0.83 -13.16
N LEU A 76 -0.79 0.42 -14.30
CA LEU A 76 0.64 0.21 -14.42
C LEU A 76 1.28 1.45 -15.04
N THR A 77 2.35 1.93 -14.42
CA THR A 77 3.21 2.95 -15.01
C THR A 77 4.02 2.37 -16.18
N LYS A 78 4.68 3.24 -16.96
CA LYS A 78 5.52 2.82 -18.09
C LYS A 78 6.70 1.92 -17.66
N ASP A 79 7.18 2.10 -16.44
CA ASP A 79 8.26 1.33 -15.80
C ASP A 79 7.75 0.13 -14.98
N GLY A 80 6.45 -0.20 -15.07
CA GLY A 80 5.88 -1.40 -14.46
C GLY A 80 5.56 -1.30 -12.97
N LYS A 81 5.54 -0.08 -12.41
CA LYS A 81 5.06 0.18 -11.04
C LYS A 81 3.54 0.25 -10.98
N ILE A 82 3.01 0.02 -9.79
CA ILE A 82 1.58 -0.13 -9.55
C ILE A 82 1.05 1.13 -8.87
N ILE A 83 -0.03 1.67 -9.42
CA ILE A 83 -0.87 2.69 -8.78
C ILE A 83 -2.21 2.04 -8.50
N LEU A 84 -2.57 1.89 -7.23
CA LEU A 84 -3.86 1.33 -6.83
C LEU A 84 -4.90 2.44 -6.76
N ASP A 85 -6.15 2.14 -7.12
CA ASP A 85 -7.26 3.06 -6.87
C ASP A 85 -7.58 3.12 -5.37
N GLU A 86 -7.47 2.00 -4.66
CA GLU A 86 -7.56 1.88 -3.20
C GLU A 86 -6.81 0.61 -2.74
N PHE A 87 -6.53 0.48 -1.45
CA PHE A 87 -6.04 -0.79 -0.88
C PHE A 87 -6.97 -1.23 0.24
N ARG A 88 -7.34 -2.51 0.23
CA ARG A 88 -8.14 -3.15 1.27
C ARG A 88 -7.72 -4.61 1.44
N GLN A 89 -7.96 -5.16 2.62
CA GLN A 89 -7.84 -6.60 2.83
C GLN A 89 -8.89 -7.35 1.98
N PRO A 90 -8.65 -8.65 1.68
CA PRO A 90 -9.60 -9.50 0.95
C PRO A 90 -11.02 -9.48 1.51
N ASP A 91 -11.17 -9.51 2.84
CA ASP A 91 -12.43 -9.34 3.56
C ASP A 91 -12.18 -8.82 4.99
N GLU A 92 -13.25 -8.66 5.79
CA GLU A 92 -13.19 -8.06 7.13
C GLU A 92 -12.33 -8.83 8.15
N ASN A 93 -12.15 -10.14 7.96
CA ASN A 93 -11.47 -11.02 8.93
C ASN A 93 -10.26 -11.78 8.33
N THR A 94 -10.00 -11.60 7.04
CA THR A 94 -8.96 -12.34 6.30
C THR A 94 -8.00 -11.37 5.65
N SER A 95 -6.73 -11.48 6.03
CA SER A 95 -5.64 -10.76 5.36
C SER A 95 -5.12 -11.54 4.14
N PHE A 96 -4.41 -10.88 3.22
CA PHE A 96 -3.75 -11.57 2.12
C PHE A 96 -2.75 -12.62 2.64
N ALA A 97 -2.11 -12.37 3.77
CA ALA A 97 -1.23 -13.34 4.41
C ALA A 97 -1.95 -14.60 4.89
N ASP A 98 -3.21 -14.50 5.33
CA ASP A 98 -4.02 -15.68 5.71
C ASP A 98 -4.34 -16.56 4.50
N LEU A 99 -4.28 -16.00 3.29
CA LEU A 99 -4.40 -16.70 2.01
C LEU A 99 -3.06 -17.22 1.48
N GLY A 100 -2.00 -17.12 2.28
CA GLY A 100 -0.63 -17.52 1.89
C GLY A 100 0.08 -16.53 0.98
N ILE A 101 -0.42 -15.31 0.83
CA ILE A 101 0.21 -14.27 0.01
C ILE A 101 1.12 -13.41 0.88
N ASN A 102 2.39 -13.28 0.49
CA ASN A 102 3.31 -12.39 1.19
C ASN A 102 2.97 -10.92 0.89
N GLU A 103 2.27 -10.26 1.81
CA GLU A 103 1.83 -8.87 1.67
C GLU A 103 2.97 -7.87 1.48
N THR A 104 4.11 -8.09 2.15
CA THR A 104 5.25 -7.16 2.00
C THR A 104 5.77 -7.18 0.56
N HIS A 105 5.76 -8.36 -0.07
CA HIS A 105 6.12 -8.51 -1.47
C HIS A 105 5.00 -8.03 -2.41
N LEU A 106 3.73 -8.22 -2.04
CA LEU A 106 2.57 -7.73 -2.80
C LEU A 106 2.55 -6.20 -2.92
N LEU A 107 3.05 -5.49 -1.90
CA LEU A 107 3.15 -4.03 -1.87
C LEU A 107 4.46 -3.49 -2.50
N GLU A 108 5.42 -4.35 -2.85
CA GLU A 108 6.78 -3.91 -3.20
C GLU A 108 6.82 -3.01 -4.45
N ASP A 109 6.00 -3.29 -5.46
CA ASP A 109 5.93 -2.48 -6.67
C ASP A 109 4.84 -1.41 -6.64
N VAL A 110 4.11 -1.27 -5.52
CA VAL A 110 3.11 -0.20 -5.34
C VAL A 110 3.82 1.10 -4.97
N ILE A 111 3.50 2.17 -5.71
CA ILE A 111 4.10 3.50 -5.50
C ILE A 111 3.07 4.54 -5.03
N GLU A 112 1.79 4.34 -5.32
CA GLU A 112 0.71 5.26 -4.96
C GLU A 112 -0.59 4.48 -4.76
N ILE A 113 -1.38 4.92 -3.78
CA ILE A 113 -2.77 4.53 -3.58
C ILE A 113 -3.59 5.81 -3.71
N LYS A 114 -4.46 5.91 -4.73
CA LYS A 114 -5.19 7.15 -5.01
C LYS A 114 -6.25 7.44 -3.96
N GLY A 115 -6.96 6.42 -3.52
CA GLY A 115 -8.02 6.48 -2.52
C GLY A 115 -7.54 6.02 -1.15
N ASP A 116 -8.46 5.39 -0.43
CA ASP A 116 -8.21 4.92 0.94
C ASP A 116 -7.32 3.67 0.94
N ALA A 117 -6.57 3.49 2.03
CA ALA A 117 -5.68 2.36 2.25
C ALA A 117 -5.95 1.75 3.62
N ASP A 118 -6.62 0.60 3.62
CA ASP A 118 -6.93 -0.17 4.82
C ASP A 118 -5.88 -1.28 5.04
N PHE A 119 -4.92 -1.00 5.91
CA PHE A 119 -3.90 -1.94 6.36
C PHE A 119 -4.26 -2.61 7.68
N ARG A 120 -5.51 -2.49 8.17
CA ARG A 120 -5.91 -3.14 9.42
C ARG A 120 -5.58 -4.63 9.38
N TYR A 121 -5.01 -5.11 10.49
CA TYR A 121 -4.60 -6.50 10.68
C TYR A 121 -3.57 -7.05 9.68
N SER A 122 -3.06 -6.21 8.76
CA SER A 122 -2.08 -6.57 7.75
C SER A 122 -0.86 -7.24 8.39
N LYS A 123 -0.36 -8.29 7.74
CA LYS A 123 0.87 -8.97 8.14
C LYS A 123 2.10 -8.43 7.39
N ALA A 124 1.93 -7.45 6.51
CA ALA A 124 3.05 -6.68 5.95
C ALA A 124 3.88 -6.08 7.09
N THR A 125 5.19 -6.02 6.90
CA THR A 125 6.09 -5.38 7.88
C THR A 125 6.50 -3.97 7.45
N LYS A 126 6.30 -3.64 6.17
CA LYS A 126 6.66 -2.34 5.59
C LYS A 126 5.82 -2.01 4.36
N LEU A 127 5.69 -0.72 4.07
CA LEU A 127 5.01 -0.20 2.86
C LEU A 127 5.91 -0.15 1.61
N CYS A 128 7.19 -0.50 1.74
CA CYS A 128 8.13 -0.52 0.63
C CYS A 128 8.23 0.83 -0.09
N ASN A 129 7.68 0.94 -1.30
CA ASN A 129 7.87 2.06 -2.22
C ASN A 129 6.65 3.00 -2.30
N ILE A 130 5.60 2.78 -1.49
CA ILE A 130 4.41 3.62 -1.50
C ILE A 130 4.80 5.00 -0.99
N LYS A 131 4.66 6.01 -1.86
CA LYS A 131 4.98 7.41 -1.54
C LYS A 131 3.78 8.22 -1.11
N LYS A 132 2.61 7.87 -1.63
CA LYS A 132 1.40 8.68 -1.49
C LYS A 132 0.18 7.80 -1.29
N ILE A 133 -0.64 8.19 -0.31
CA ILE A 133 -2.01 7.72 -0.12
C ILE A 133 -2.90 8.96 -0.26
N GLY A 134 -3.71 9.02 -1.32
CA GLY A 134 -4.56 10.17 -1.58
C GLY A 134 -5.80 10.23 -0.67
N GLY A 135 -6.23 9.09 -0.15
CA GLY A 135 -7.31 8.98 0.84
C GLY A 135 -6.81 8.90 2.28
N SER A 136 -7.57 8.20 3.11
CA SER A 136 -7.24 7.89 4.50
C SER A 136 -6.40 6.61 4.57
N ALA A 137 -5.51 6.53 5.55
CA ALA A 137 -4.71 5.34 5.81
C ALA A 137 -5.01 4.78 7.21
N ASN A 138 -5.36 3.51 7.31
CA ASN A 138 -5.60 2.84 8.59
C ASN A 138 -4.55 1.75 8.83
N PHE A 139 -3.71 1.94 9.85
CA PHE A 139 -2.64 1.02 10.28
C PHE A 139 -2.94 0.29 11.59
N GLU A 140 -4.17 0.44 12.10
CA GLU A 140 -4.60 -0.16 13.36
C GLU A 140 -4.38 -1.67 13.37
N ASP A 141 -3.76 -2.18 14.44
CA ASP A 141 -3.40 -3.59 14.63
C ASP A 141 -2.56 -4.24 13.50
N SER A 142 -1.99 -3.44 12.59
CA SER A 142 -1.11 -3.94 11.53
C SER A 142 0.27 -4.32 12.08
N ARG A 143 0.96 -5.23 11.39
CA ARG A 143 2.38 -5.57 11.66
C ARG A 143 3.36 -4.60 11.01
N ILE A 144 2.87 -3.56 10.34
CA ILE A 144 3.70 -2.57 9.67
C ILE A 144 4.44 -1.79 10.75
N SER A 145 5.77 -1.87 10.73
CA SER A 145 6.63 -1.12 11.64
C SER A 145 7.44 -0.03 10.94
N ASN A 146 7.47 -0.06 9.61
CA ASN A 146 8.23 0.86 8.77
C ASN A 146 7.37 1.37 7.60
N LEU A 147 7.11 2.69 7.57
CA LEU A 147 6.31 3.33 6.52
C LEU A 147 7.04 3.48 5.18
N GLY A 148 8.32 3.10 5.10
CA GLY A 148 9.11 3.13 3.87
C GLY A 148 9.25 4.53 3.32
N GLU A 149 8.83 4.70 2.06
CA GLU A 149 8.91 5.95 1.31
C GLU A 149 7.64 6.82 1.44
N LEU A 150 6.72 6.50 2.34
CA LEU A 150 5.45 7.22 2.47
C LEU A 150 5.70 8.66 2.93
N GLU A 151 5.31 9.62 2.11
CA GLU A 151 5.50 11.06 2.33
C GLU A 151 4.18 11.76 2.66
N TYR A 152 3.05 11.26 2.13
CA TYR A 152 1.79 12.00 2.12
C TYR A 152 0.56 11.10 2.35
N ILE A 153 -0.31 11.52 3.27
CA ILE A 153 -1.67 10.99 3.44
C ILE A 153 -2.66 12.15 3.25
N GLY A 154 -3.57 12.02 2.27
CA GLY A 154 -4.47 13.11 1.89
C GLY A 154 -5.59 13.39 2.89
N ASN A 155 -6.07 12.34 3.56
CA ASN A 155 -7.11 12.45 4.58
C ASN A 155 -6.59 11.96 5.94
N ASN A 156 -7.38 11.15 6.65
CA ASN A 156 -7.09 10.77 8.03
C ASN A 156 -6.00 9.68 8.07
N ALA A 157 -5.15 9.71 9.08
CA ALA A 157 -4.18 8.65 9.35
C ALA A 157 -4.46 8.05 10.73
N ASN A 158 -4.76 6.75 10.77
CA ASN A 158 -4.98 6.02 12.02
C ASN A 158 -3.78 5.11 12.34
N PHE A 159 -3.05 5.44 13.42
CA PHE A 159 -1.94 4.65 13.96
C PHE A 159 -2.26 4.02 15.32
N GLU A 160 -3.52 4.07 15.76
CA GLU A 160 -3.97 3.48 17.02
C GLU A 160 -3.55 2.01 17.13
N HIS A 161 -2.94 1.62 18.25
CA HIS A 161 -2.43 0.26 18.51
C HIS A 161 -1.44 -0.32 17.47
N SER A 162 -0.98 0.48 16.50
CA SER A 162 -0.10 0.02 15.44
C SER A 162 1.29 -0.37 15.94
N LYS A 163 2.01 -1.16 15.14
CA LYS A 163 3.43 -1.49 15.40
C LYS A 163 4.42 -0.49 14.79
N VAL A 164 3.92 0.61 14.23
CA VAL A 164 4.77 1.68 13.71
C VAL A 164 5.55 2.28 14.87
N VAL A 165 6.87 2.32 14.73
CA VAL A 165 7.78 2.90 15.73
C VAL A 165 8.36 4.23 15.28
N ASN A 166 8.39 4.47 13.96
CA ASN A 166 8.93 5.66 13.33
C ASN A 166 8.09 5.99 12.08
N MET A 167 7.73 7.27 11.93
CA MET A 167 6.91 7.78 10.84
C MET A 167 7.65 7.88 9.49
N GLY A 168 8.97 7.66 9.47
CA GLY A 168 9.80 7.71 8.27
C GLY A 168 9.77 9.10 7.63
N LYS A 169 9.47 9.12 6.32
CA LYS A 169 9.39 10.33 5.48
C LYS A 169 8.03 11.00 5.48
N LEU A 170 7.07 10.50 6.26
CA LEU A 170 5.70 11.00 6.26
C LEU A 170 5.72 12.44 6.78
N ASN A 171 5.50 13.40 5.89
CA ASN A 171 5.65 14.83 6.16
C ASN A 171 4.30 15.55 6.32
N TYR A 172 3.21 14.95 5.83
CA TYR A 172 1.89 15.57 5.80
C TYR A 172 0.74 14.57 5.98
N ILE A 173 -0.21 14.94 6.84
CA ILE A 173 -1.52 14.29 7.00
C ILE A 173 -2.60 15.36 6.79
N GLY A 174 -3.42 15.25 5.75
CA GLY A 174 -4.42 16.29 5.44
C GLY A 174 -5.67 16.28 6.31
N GLY A 175 -5.94 15.14 6.96
CA GLY A 175 -7.07 14.95 7.87
C GLY A 175 -6.66 14.92 9.34
N ASP A 176 -7.38 14.10 10.10
CA ASP A 176 -7.06 13.83 11.50
C ASP A 176 -5.90 12.83 11.59
N GLY A 177 -4.96 13.09 12.49
CA GLY A 177 -3.90 12.15 12.87
C GLY A 177 -4.21 11.52 14.22
N LYS A 178 -4.43 10.21 14.25
CA LYS A 178 -4.71 9.45 15.48
C LYS A 178 -3.49 8.61 15.87
N PHE A 179 -2.92 8.92 17.01
CA PHE A 179 -1.71 8.30 17.57
C PHE A 179 -1.95 7.71 18.95
N SER A 180 -3.22 7.65 19.40
CA SER A 180 -3.53 7.15 20.73
C SER A 180 -3.07 5.70 20.90
N TYR A 181 -2.45 5.40 22.04
CA TYR A 181 -1.84 4.08 22.32
C TYR A 181 -0.83 3.56 21.27
N SER A 182 -0.30 4.44 20.41
CA SER A 182 0.73 4.07 19.44
C SER A 182 2.06 3.77 20.14
N LYS A 183 2.95 3.07 19.42
CA LYS A 183 4.35 2.85 19.82
C LYS A 183 5.31 3.83 19.16
N ILE A 184 4.80 4.87 18.51
CA ILE A 184 5.62 5.85 17.82
C ILE A 184 6.34 6.67 18.90
N GLU A 185 7.67 6.70 18.85
CA GLU A 185 8.46 7.46 19.82
C GLU A 185 8.84 8.86 19.29
N ASP A 186 8.87 9.00 17.96
CA ASP A 186 9.26 10.19 17.21
C ASP A 186 8.41 10.31 15.92
N LEU A 187 7.85 11.51 15.68
CA LEU A 187 7.04 11.82 14.50
C LEU A 187 7.85 12.05 13.21
N GLY A 188 9.19 11.97 13.29
CA GLY A 188 10.08 12.04 12.15
C GLY A 188 9.98 13.35 11.37
N GLU A 189 9.68 13.24 10.08
CA GLU A 189 9.56 14.37 9.16
C GLU A 189 8.16 15.01 9.14
N LEU A 190 7.21 14.53 9.95
CA LEU A 190 5.86 15.08 9.98
C LEU A 190 5.87 16.55 10.36
N THR A 191 5.38 17.42 9.47
CA THR A 191 5.37 18.87 9.66
C THR A 191 3.98 19.44 9.91
N GLU A 192 2.94 18.83 9.33
CA GLU A 192 1.57 19.33 9.41
C GLU A 192 0.52 18.22 9.55
N ILE A 193 -0.46 18.49 10.41
CA ILE A 193 -1.72 17.75 10.52
C ILE A 193 -2.86 18.71 10.18
N GLY A 194 -3.59 18.41 9.11
CA GLY A 194 -4.58 19.29 8.50
C GLY A 194 -5.87 19.45 9.30
N LYS A 195 -6.13 18.60 10.29
CA LYS A 195 -7.26 18.72 11.22
C LYS A 195 -6.82 18.49 12.67
N ASN A 196 -7.39 17.51 13.36
CA ASN A 196 -7.10 17.24 14.76
C ASN A 196 -5.93 16.26 14.90
N ALA A 197 -5.18 16.39 15.98
CA ALA A 197 -4.14 15.45 16.36
C ALA A 197 -4.43 14.87 17.74
N ASP A 198 -4.57 13.55 17.82
CA ASP A 198 -4.80 12.83 19.08
C ASP A 198 -3.55 12.03 19.45
N PHE A 199 -2.82 12.53 20.46
CA PHE A 199 -1.68 11.89 21.11
C PHE A 199 -2.04 11.42 22.53
N SER A 200 -3.32 11.23 22.84
CA SER A 200 -3.70 10.78 24.17
C SER A 200 -3.19 9.36 24.45
N TYR A 201 -2.64 9.12 25.64
CA TYR A 201 -2.04 7.83 26.04
C TYR A 201 -0.95 7.29 25.10
N SER A 202 -0.34 8.17 24.31
CA SER A 202 0.63 7.79 23.28
C SER A 202 2.04 7.63 23.87
N SER A 203 2.98 7.05 23.12
CA SER A 203 4.36 6.78 23.59
C SER A 203 5.36 7.89 23.22
N GLU A 204 4.94 8.85 22.39
CA GLU A 204 5.73 9.91 21.78
C GLU A 204 6.31 10.82 22.86
N LYS A 205 7.63 10.94 22.90
CA LYS A 205 8.31 11.86 23.82
C LYS A 205 8.59 13.21 23.16
N ASN A 206 8.68 13.21 21.83
CA ASN A 206 9.05 14.36 21.02
C ASN A 206 8.13 14.42 19.78
N LEU A 207 7.69 15.63 19.44
CA LEU A 207 6.86 15.89 18.26
C LEU A 207 7.68 16.07 16.97
N GLY A 208 8.97 15.74 16.98
CA GLY A 208 9.80 15.67 15.79
C GLY A 208 9.92 17.02 15.10
N ASN A 209 9.36 17.16 13.89
CA ASN A 209 9.31 18.40 13.12
C ASN A 209 7.90 19.00 13.01
N LEU A 210 6.95 18.53 13.84
CA LEU A 210 5.57 18.98 13.77
C LEU A 210 5.48 20.47 14.11
N LYS A 211 4.95 21.24 13.17
CA LYS A 211 4.79 22.70 13.27
C LYS A 211 3.33 23.12 13.36
N ILE A 212 2.46 22.45 12.62
CA ILE A 212 1.09 22.91 12.39
C ILE A 212 0.09 21.81 12.73
N ILE A 213 -0.88 22.15 13.57
CA ILE A 213 -2.12 21.39 13.77
C ILE A 213 -3.28 22.34 13.52
N ASN A 214 -4.01 22.16 12.42
CA ASN A 214 -4.98 23.16 11.99
C ASN A 214 -6.25 23.22 12.86
N LYS A 215 -6.51 22.20 13.69
CA LYS A 215 -7.63 22.18 14.64
C LYS A 215 -7.14 21.84 16.05
N ASN A 216 -7.76 20.87 16.73
CA ASN A 216 -7.49 20.57 18.13
C ASN A 216 -6.29 19.62 18.27
N ALA A 217 -5.59 19.71 19.38
CA ALA A 217 -4.53 18.79 19.76
C ALA A 217 -4.80 18.23 21.17
N ASP A 218 -4.76 16.91 21.31
CA ASP A 218 -4.93 16.22 22.59
C ASP A 218 -3.64 15.49 22.98
N PHE A 219 -3.08 15.85 24.13
CA PHE A 219 -1.88 15.27 24.72
C PHE A 219 -2.14 14.66 26.10
N ARG A 220 -3.42 14.46 26.48
CA ARG A 220 -3.76 13.94 27.81
C ARG A 220 -3.15 12.57 28.05
N ASN A 221 -2.54 12.40 29.22
CA ASN A 221 -1.84 11.16 29.60
C ASN A 221 -0.66 10.78 28.68
N SER A 222 -0.14 11.71 27.88
CA SER A 222 1.04 11.48 27.05
C SER A 222 2.35 11.87 27.80
N PRO A 223 3.51 11.31 27.40
CA PRO A 223 4.79 11.71 27.94
C PRO A 223 5.35 12.99 27.30
N VAL A 224 4.67 13.58 26.30
CA VAL A 224 5.08 14.85 25.66
C VAL A 224 5.17 15.96 26.71
N ARG A 225 6.35 16.58 26.83
CA ARG A 225 6.60 17.68 27.79
C ARG A 225 6.84 19.02 27.13
N THR A 226 7.07 19.05 25.82
CA THR A 226 7.40 20.26 25.08
C THR A 226 6.71 20.26 23.72
N LEU A 227 6.23 21.45 23.33
CA LEU A 227 5.70 21.75 22.00
C LEU A 227 6.66 22.68 21.23
N SER A 228 7.96 22.65 21.55
CA SER A 228 8.93 23.71 21.16
C SER A 228 9.10 23.98 19.66
N LYS A 229 8.63 23.08 18.79
CA LYS A 229 8.60 23.29 17.33
C LYS A 229 7.19 23.51 16.77
N VAL A 230 6.15 23.31 17.57
CA VAL A 230 4.77 23.58 17.17
C VAL A 230 4.58 25.09 17.16
N GLU A 231 4.33 25.63 15.97
CA GLU A 231 4.15 27.05 15.69
C GLU A 231 2.67 27.44 15.72
N TYR A 232 1.75 26.52 15.39
CA TYR A 232 0.33 26.80 15.30
C TYR A 232 -0.57 25.62 15.72
N ILE A 233 -1.53 25.91 16.59
CA ILE A 233 -2.68 25.05 16.91
C ILE A 233 -3.93 25.90 16.71
N GLY A 234 -4.77 25.53 15.73
CA GLY A 234 -5.92 26.35 15.35
C GLY A 234 -7.13 26.23 16.29
N GLY A 235 -7.18 25.16 17.08
CA GLY A 235 -8.25 24.87 18.02
C GLY A 235 -7.77 24.74 19.46
N ASN A 236 -8.46 23.91 20.22
CA ASN A 236 -8.16 23.67 21.63
C ASN A 236 -6.93 22.77 21.79
N LEU A 237 -6.14 23.07 22.81
CA LEU A 237 -5.05 22.25 23.29
C LEU A 237 -5.47 21.58 24.60
N HIS A 238 -5.54 20.26 24.63
CA HIS A 238 -5.85 19.49 25.83
C HIS A 238 -4.57 18.85 26.38
N CYS A 239 -4.13 19.30 27.55
CA CYS A 239 -2.92 18.82 28.23
C CYS A 239 -3.22 18.59 29.70
N GLU A 240 -3.44 17.34 30.11
CA GLU A 240 -3.61 16.94 31.50
C GLU A 240 -2.87 15.62 31.76
N LYS A 241 -2.36 15.43 32.97
CA LYS A 241 -1.56 14.26 33.37
C LYS A 241 -2.41 13.23 34.10
#